data_AF-A0AAV3ZUL7-F1
#
_entry.id   AF-A0AAV3ZUL7-F1
#
_cell.length_a   1.000
_cell.length_b   1.000
_cell.length_c   1.000
_cell.angle_alpha   90.00
_cell.angle_beta   90.00
_cell.angle_gamma   90.00
#
_symmetry.space_group_name_H-M   'P 1'
#
loop_
_entity.id
_entity.type
_entity.pdbx_description
1 polymer ?
#
loop_
_entity_poly.entity_id
_entity_poly.type
_entity_poly.pdbx_seq_one_letter_code
_entity_poly.pdbx_strand_id
1 'polypeptide(L)'
;PLVYDVESEYVIIESEHEEPPGSAMDEASQQYKVIDVAPLLQTRYAILSGGKAKNGAPIITFPARPGQADVSDEDYGKVVTYLCGITPLHESESGFVVVIDRRQDGWGLVKSILLKLSAFFPVHIQVVFLLQPKGFFQRAFADFRSKFVKEELEFKVILCDSPKDIEEWVDLGQLTTDVGGELEFDAHEWTEHRSAVEKFSKNTAQISTNLSAVVKKMEERELPNDVAGTQTMVRMCQAERRELLEDIDSASAHGETLLKCIRGDCASTPLTKLCHVLELERLLVQLDESRTGFGEFWARHETKLQQCLILREFEEEFKLLQFTMERRQEELEATMEDLGESVIQVETLLKQFETLEEESQGDTAVALSKCIYTVLELFPPQGDTGDGTEL
;
A
#
# COMPACT_ATOMS: atom_id res chain seq x y z
N PRO A 1 -39.44 -40.67 -13.07
CA PRO A 1 -38.66 -40.03 -14.15
C PRO A 1 -38.61 -38.50 -13.92
N LEU A 2 -37.39 -37.97 -13.86
CA LEU A 2 -36.98 -36.60 -13.46
C LEU A 2 -36.64 -36.46 -11.97
N VAL A 3 -35.51 -37.08 -11.62
CA VAL A 3 -34.60 -36.65 -10.56
C VAL A 3 -33.95 -35.37 -11.08
N TYR A 4 -34.25 -34.23 -10.46
CA TYR A 4 -33.46 -33.02 -10.68
C TYR A 4 -32.27 -33.10 -9.74
N ASP A 5 -31.12 -33.41 -10.33
CA ASP A 5 -29.79 -33.18 -9.76
C ASP A 5 -29.65 -31.67 -9.52
N VAL A 6 -29.49 -31.26 -8.27
CA VAL A 6 -29.04 -29.91 -7.92
C VAL A 6 -27.56 -30.02 -7.54
N GLU A 7 -26.74 -30.34 -8.53
CA GLU A 7 -25.33 -29.96 -8.48
C GLU A 7 -25.27 -28.47 -8.82
N SER A 8 -25.38 -27.62 -7.80
CA SER A 8 -24.93 -26.24 -7.95
C SER A 8 -23.42 -26.28 -8.10
N GLU A 9 -22.95 -26.24 -9.35
CA GLU A 9 -21.56 -25.90 -9.67
C GLU A 9 -21.25 -24.56 -9.00
N TYR A 10 -20.57 -24.62 -7.84
CA TYR A 10 -19.76 -23.50 -7.40
C TYR A 10 -18.71 -23.30 -8.47
N VAL A 11 -18.97 -22.37 -9.38
CA VAL A 11 -17.90 -21.78 -10.20
C VAL A 11 -16.99 -21.07 -9.20
N ILE A 12 -15.99 -21.80 -8.74
CA ILE A 12 -14.78 -21.23 -8.17
C ILE A 12 -14.21 -20.42 -9.31
N ILE A 13 -14.53 -19.13 -9.35
CA ILE A 13 -13.70 -18.18 -10.07
C ILE A 13 -12.41 -18.19 -9.26
N GLU A 14 -11.47 -19.05 -9.68
CA GLU A 14 -10.05 -18.83 -9.42
C GLU A 14 -9.77 -17.46 -10.04
N SER A 15 -9.99 -16.40 -9.27
CA SER A 15 -9.36 -15.13 -9.58
C SER A 15 -7.88 -15.43 -9.43
N GLU A 16 -7.20 -15.60 -10.56
CA GLU A 16 -5.76 -15.39 -10.63
C GLU A 16 -5.50 -14.10 -9.86
N HIS A 17 -4.91 -14.23 -8.67
CA HIS A 17 -4.25 -13.12 -8.02
C HIS A 17 -3.06 -12.77 -8.93
N GLU A 18 -3.33 -12.04 -10.01
CA GLU A 18 -2.37 -11.06 -10.47
C GLU A 18 -2.25 -10.07 -9.32
N GLU A 19 -1.16 -10.22 -8.54
CA GLU A 19 -0.67 -9.14 -7.70
C GLU A 19 -0.71 -7.86 -8.55
N PRO A 20 -1.27 -6.75 -8.03
CA PRO A 20 -1.19 -5.49 -8.74
C PRO A 20 0.29 -5.23 -9.07
N PRO A 21 0.64 -4.97 -10.34
CA PRO A 21 2.02 -4.82 -10.73
C PRO A 21 2.58 -3.55 -10.06
N GLY A 22 3.28 -3.71 -8.94
CA GLY A 22 4.14 -2.66 -8.39
C GLY A 22 4.00 -2.28 -6.91
N SER A 23 3.53 -3.13 -5.99
CA SER A 23 3.44 -2.73 -4.56
C SER A 23 4.31 -3.52 -3.58
N ALA A 24 4.86 -4.67 -3.94
CA ALA A 24 5.65 -5.51 -3.01
C ALA A 24 7.19 -5.31 -3.08
N MET A 25 7.73 -4.54 -4.04
CA MET A 25 9.18 -4.50 -4.29
C MET A 25 9.98 -3.33 -3.66
N ASP A 26 9.36 -2.38 -2.95
CA ASP A 26 10.08 -1.16 -2.55
C ASP A 26 10.61 -1.11 -1.10
N GLU A 27 10.04 -1.86 -0.14
CA GLU A 27 10.56 -1.82 1.25
C GLU A 27 11.57 -2.93 1.60
N ALA A 28 11.63 -4.02 0.83
CA ALA A 28 12.61 -5.09 1.05
C ALA A 28 14.06 -4.69 0.67
N SER A 29 14.26 -3.48 0.12
CA SER A 29 15.46 -3.11 -0.64
C SER A 29 16.33 -2.04 0.05
N GLN A 30 15.83 -1.33 1.07
CA GLN A 30 16.52 -0.17 1.64
C GLN A 30 17.38 -0.56 2.86
N GLN A 31 18.66 -0.87 2.60
CA GLN A 31 19.63 -1.32 3.62
C GLN A 31 19.87 -0.31 4.75
N TYR A 32 19.75 0.99 4.46
CA TYR A 32 20.06 2.08 5.40
C TYR A 32 18.89 3.08 5.46
N LYS A 33 18.76 3.76 6.61
CA LYS A 33 17.79 4.83 6.85
C LYS A 33 18.50 6.18 6.94
N VAL A 34 17.74 7.26 6.84
CA VAL A 34 18.32 8.61 6.94
C VAL A 34 19.08 8.80 8.25
N ILE A 35 18.60 8.22 9.35
CA ILE A 35 19.22 8.36 10.68
C ILE A 35 20.63 7.76 10.73
N ASP A 36 20.91 6.76 9.89
CA ASP A 36 22.22 6.09 9.83
C ASP A 36 23.27 6.96 9.14
N VAL A 37 22.84 7.90 8.28
CA VAL A 37 23.72 8.76 7.48
C VAL A 37 23.58 10.26 7.79
N ALA A 38 22.56 10.65 8.57
CA ALA A 38 22.23 12.04 8.87
C ALA A 38 23.42 12.84 9.43
N PRO A 39 24.28 12.32 10.34
CA PRO A 39 25.43 13.08 10.81
C PRO A 39 26.39 13.52 9.69
N LEU A 40 26.56 12.67 8.67
CA LEU A 40 27.41 12.96 7.50
C LEU A 40 26.72 13.94 6.54
N LEU A 41 25.42 13.77 6.31
CA LEU A 41 24.65 14.70 5.47
C LEU A 41 24.57 16.10 6.09
N GLN A 42 24.33 16.20 7.39
CA GLN A 42 24.26 17.47 8.14
C GLN A 42 25.60 18.21 8.19
N THR A 43 26.72 17.47 8.17
CA THR A 43 28.07 18.03 8.01
C THR A 43 28.44 18.32 6.54
N ARG A 44 27.45 18.24 5.64
CA ARG A 44 27.57 18.45 4.19
C ARG A 44 28.59 17.53 3.53
N TYR A 45 28.71 16.28 3.98
CA TYR A 45 29.60 15.30 3.34
C TYR A 45 29.26 15.08 1.87
N ALA A 46 27.97 14.83 1.63
CA ALA A 46 27.36 14.64 0.32
C ALA A 46 25.97 15.30 0.32
N ILE A 47 25.52 15.73 -0.85
CA ILE A 47 24.25 16.44 -1.05
C ILE A 47 23.50 15.79 -2.22
N LEU A 48 22.23 15.46 -1.99
CA LEU A 48 21.25 15.10 -3.02
C LEU A 48 20.16 16.18 -2.99
N SER A 49 20.32 17.22 -3.81
CA SER A 49 19.48 18.41 -3.76
C SER A 49 18.22 18.35 -4.63
N GLY A 50 17.99 17.24 -5.34
CA GLY A 50 16.96 17.13 -6.38
C GLY A 50 17.37 17.76 -7.72
N GLY A 51 18.59 18.31 -7.81
CA GLY A 51 19.14 18.85 -9.04
C GLY A 51 19.41 17.76 -10.09
N LYS A 52 19.18 18.10 -11.37
CA LYS A 52 19.37 17.21 -12.52
C LYS A 52 20.28 17.84 -13.57
N ALA A 53 21.06 17.01 -14.24
CA ALA A 53 21.78 17.41 -15.44
C ALA A 53 20.81 17.63 -16.61
N LYS A 54 21.26 18.27 -17.70
CA LYS A 54 20.41 18.57 -18.87
C LYS A 54 19.82 17.33 -19.55
N ASN A 55 20.46 16.17 -19.37
CA ASN A 55 19.95 14.88 -19.84
C ASN A 55 19.00 14.18 -18.84
N GLY A 56 18.66 14.84 -17.73
CA GLY A 56 17.77 14.32 -16.68
C GLY A 56 18.48 13.52 -15.57
N ALA A 57 19.79 13.27 -15.69
CA ALA A 57 20.51 12.45 -14.72
C ALA A 57 20.59 13.12 -13.32
N PRO A 58 20.34 12.39 -12.23
CA PRO A 58 20.42 12.92 -10.88
C PRO A 58 21.85 13.30 -10.49
N ILE A 59 21.97 14.36 -9.68
CA ILE A 59 23.26 14.91 -9.25
C ILE A 59 23.52 14.62 -7.78
N ILE A 60 24.67 14.01 -7.48
CA ILE A 60 25.23 13.94 -6.13
C ILE A 60 26.43 14.87 -6.03
N THR A 61 26.40 15.78 -5.06
CA THR A 61 27.46 16.77 -4.85
C THR A 61 28.25 16.45 -3.58
N PHE A 62 29.58 16.43 -3.68
CA PHE A 62 30.52 16.34 -2.58
C PHE A 62 31.24 17.69 -2.42
N PRO A 63 30.72 18.62 -1.60
CA PRO A 63 31.27 19.96 -1.47
C PRO A 63 32.64 19.94 -0.76
N ALA A 64 33.32 21.10 -0.77
CA ALA A 64 34.57 21.29 -0.04
C ALA A 64 34.30 21.33 1.48
N ARG A 65 35.13 20.63 2.25
CA ARG A 65 35.02 20.57 3.72
C ARG A 65 36.35 20.91 4.40
N PRO A 66 36.73 22.20 4.40
CA PRO A 66 38.05 22.61 4.87
C PRO A 66 38.23 22.28 6.35
N GLY A 67 39.36 21.65 6.67
CA GLY A 67 39.73 21.31 8.05
C GLY A 67 38.99 20.10 8.65
N GLN A 68 38.11 19.43 7.89
CA GLN A 68 37.51 18.17 8.30
C GLN A 68 38.37 16.97 7.91
N ALA A 69 38.29 15.90 8.70
CA ALA A 69 38.93 14.62 8.38
C ALA A 69 38.28 13.97 7.14
N ASP A 70 39.05 13.10 6.48
CA ASP A 70 38.48 12.23 5.46
C ASP A 70 37.50 11.23 6.10
N VAL A 71 36.42 10.93 5.41
CA VAL A 71 35.40 9.99 5.89
C VAL A 71 35.87 8.56 5.64
N SER A 72 35.48 7.62 6.51
CA SER A 72 35.88 6.21 6.34
C SER A 72 35.25 5.60 5.08
N ASP A 73 35.83 4.51 4.56
CA ASP A 73 35.27 3.79 3.40
C ASP A 73 33.87 3.22 3.71
N GLU A 74 33.69 2.73 4.93
CA GLU A 74 32.39 2.22 5.42
C GLU A 74 31.32 3.31 5.43
N ASP A 75 31.63 4.47 6.01
CA ASP A 75 30.69 5.59 6.10
C ASP A 75 30.40 6.20 4.74
N TYR A 76 31.41 6.27 3.86
CA TYR A 76 31.20 6.65 2.47
C TYR A 76 30.21 5.70 1.79
N GLY A 77 30.45 4.38 1.90
CA GLY A 77 29.58 3.34 1.34
C GLY A 77 28.14 3.48 1.82
N LYS A 78 27.93 3.66 3.14
CA LYS A 78 26.60 3.89 3.72
C LYS A 78 25.89 5.08 3.07
N VAL A 79 26.59 6.23 2.96
CA VAL A 79 26.01 7.45 2.39
C VAL A 79 25.62 7.27 0.93
N VAL A 80 26.50 6.72 0.09
CA VAL A 80 26.20 6.60 -1.35
C VAL A 80 25.16 5.52 -1.63
N THR A 81 25.18 4.40 -0.89
CA THR A 81 24.14 3.37 -0.96
C THR A 81 22.78 3.95 -0.58
N TYR A 82 22.74 4.73 0.49
CA TYR A 82 21.51 5.40 0.92
C TYR A 82 20.99 6.39 -0.13
N LEU A 83 21.82 7.36 -0.55
CA LEU A 83 21.40 8.41 -1.48
C LEU A 83 20.98 7.86 -2.84
N CYS A 84 21.67 6.84 -3.36
CA CYS A 84 21.27 6.17 -4.58
C CYS A 84 19.95 5.40 -4.39
N GLY A 85 19.80 4.70 -3.25
CA GLY A 85 18.61 3.91 -2.96
C GLY A 85 17.32 4.71 -2.77
N ILE A 86 17.40 5.99 -2.38
CA ILE A 86 16.23 6.88 -2.30
C ILE A 86 15.95 7.64 -3.60
N THR A 87 16.80 7.51 -4.61
CA THR A 87 16.59 8.14 -5.91
C THR A 87 15.71 7.22 -6.75
N PRO A 88 14.61 7.70 -7.36
CA PRO A 88 13.72 6.85 -8.16
C PRO A 88 14.47 6.12 -9.28
N LEU A 89 14.09 4.86 -9.52
CA LEU A 89 14.78 4.00 -10.49
C LEU A 89 14.80 4.62 -11.89
N HIS A 90 13.65 5.11 -12.37
CA HIS A 90 13.53 5.74 -13.69
C HIS A 90 14.41 6.99 -13.88
N GLU A 91 14.84 7.64 -12.80
CA GLU A 91 15.79 8.77 -12.88
C GLU A 91 17.25 8.28 -12.89
N SER A 92 17.54 7.22 -12.13
CA SER A 92 18.89 6.68 -11.93
C SER A 92 19.30 5.60 -12.94
N GLU A 93 18.38 5.12 -13.78
CA GLU A 93 18.63 4.13 -14.84
C GLU A 93 19.81 4.50 -15.75
N SER A 94 19.91 5.79 -16.10
CA SER A 94 21.01 6.29 -16.93
C SER A 94 22.31 6.49 -16.18
N GLY A 95 22.31 6.35 -14.85
CA GLY A 95 23.43 6.63 -13.96
C GLY A 95 23.43 8.05 -13.38
N PHE A 96 24.40 8.32 -12.52
CA PHE A 96 24.54 9.59 -11.79
C PHE A 96 25.58 10.52 -12.41
N VAL A 97 25.34 11.83 -12.25
CA VAL A 97 26.36 12.87 -12.40
C VAL A 97 26.89 13.21 -11.01
N VAL A 98 28.21 13.21 -10.84
CA VAL A 98 28.84 13.51 -9.55
C VAL A 98 29.63 14.80 -9.66
N VAL A 99 29.41 15.74 -8.75
CA VAL A 99 30.18 16.98 -8.65
C VAL A 99 31.01 16.95 -7.38
N ILE A 100 32.32 17.14 -7.48
CA ILE A 100 33.23 17.12 -6.35
C ILE A 100 33.96 18.45 -6.29
N ASP A 101 33.90 19.12 -5.14
CA ASP A 101 34.70 20.31 -4.88
C ASP A 101 35.89 20.00 -3.97
N ARG A 102 37.10 20.11 -4.55
CA ARG A 102 38.38 19.92 -3.86
C ARG A 102 39.29 21.12 -4.04
N ARG A 103 38.75 22.32 -4.31
CA ARG A 103 39.54 23.54 -4.56
C ARG A 103 40.52 23.89 -3.41
N GLN A 104 40.22 23.45 -2.19
CA GLN A 104 40.99 23.74 -0.97
C GLN A 104 41.79 22.54 -0.44
N ASP A 105 41.70 21.37 -1.10
CA ASP A 105 42.27 20.12 -0.61
C ASP A 105 43.59 19.75 -1.29
N GLY A 106 44.35 18.88 -0.62
CA GLY A 106 45.53 18.23 -1.20
C GLY A 106 45.15 17.03 -2.07
N TRP A 107 46.07 16.62 -2.96
CA TRP A 107 45.83 15.52 -3.91
C TRP A 107 45.48 14.17 -3.25
N GLY A 108 45.97 13.92 -2.03
CA GLY A 108 45.62 12.69 -1.29
C GLY A 108 44.11 12.54 -1.07
N LEU A 109 43.42 13.64 -0.72
CA LEU A 109 41.96 13.64 -0.52
C LEU A 109 41.20 13.54 -1.85
N VAL A 110 41.74 14.12 -2.93
CA VAL A 110 41.17 13.96 -4.27
C VAL A 110 41.26 12.50 -4.71
N LYS A 111 42.44 11.88 -4.58
CA LYS A 111 42.66 10.47 -4.92
C LYS A 111 41.75 9.57 -4.09
N SER A 112 41.64 9.83 -2.79
CA SER A 112 40.79 9.07 -1.86
C SER A 112 39.34 9.02 -2.34
N ILE A 113 38.71 10.15 -2.62
CA ILE A 113 37.30 10.15 -3.05
C ILE A 113 37.09 9.52 -4.44
N LEU A 114 38.03 9.69 -5.38
CA LEU A 114 37.93 9.05 -6.69
C LEU A 114 38.02 7.52 -6.60
N LEU A 115 38.91 6.99 -5.74
CA LEU A 115 38.99 5.55 -5.47
C LEU A 115 37.73 5.03 -4.79
N LYS A 116 37.19 5.77 -3.81
CA LYS A 116 35.93 5.44 -3.15
C LYS A 116 34.76 5.39 -4.13
N LEU A 117 34.66 6.36 -5.05
CA LEU A 117 33.67 6.35 -6.13
C LEU A 117 33.79 5.10 -7.00
N SER A 118 35.01 4.70 -7.36
CA SER A 118 35.20 3.50 -8.19
C SER A 118 34.94 2.20 -7.43
N ALA A 119 35.19 2.17 -6.11
CA ALA A 119 35.13 0.94 -5.32
C ALA A 119 33.75 0.66 -4.69
N PHE A 120 33.00 1.70 -4.30
CA PHE A 120 31.78 1.52 -3.48
C PHE A 120 30.54 2.21 -4.03
N PHE A 121 30.61 2.96 -5.13
CA PHE A 121 29.42 3.62 -5.65
C PHE A 121 28.49 2.58 -6.31
N PRO A 122 27.24 2.45 -5.87
CA PRO A 122 26.40 1.28 -6.16
C PRO A 122 25.76 1.29 -7.56
N VAL A 123 25.80 2.42 -8.26
CA VAL A 123 25.13 2.66 -9.54
C VAL A 123 26.13 3.19 -10.56
N HIS A 124 25.83 3.07 -11.85
CA HIS A 124 26.68 3.65 -12.90
C HIS A 124 26.89 5.17 -12.68
N ILE A 125 28.15 5.63 -12.73
CA ILE A 125 28.50 7.06 -12.77
C ILE A 125 28.75 7.45 -14.22
N GLN A 126 27.94 8.36 -14.76
CA GLN A 126 28.10 8.86 -16.13
C GLN A 126 29.36 9.71 -16.27
N VAL A 127 29.53 10.66 -15.34
CA VAL A 127 30.63 11.61 -15.34
C VAL A 127 30.84 12.20 -13.95
N VAL A 128 32.11 12.44 -13.62
CA VAL A 128 32.53 13.17 -12.43
C VAL A 128 33.09 14.53 -12.84
N PHE A 129 32.48 15.62 -12.37
CA PHE A 129 33.04 16.96 -12.45
C PHE A 129 33.85 17.26 -11.20
N LEU A 130 35.14 17.52 -11.35
CA LEU A 130 36.04 17.83 -10.24
C LEU A 130 36.49 19.29 -10.31
N LEU A 131 36.00 20.11 -9.38
CA LEU A 131 36.53 21.47 -9.16
C LEU A 131 37.88 21.34 -8.46
N GLN A 132 38.94 21.61 -9.21
CA GLN A 132 40.30 21.22 -8.82
C GLN A 132 41.01 22.24 -7.90
N PRO A 133 41.97 21.80 -7.06
CA PRO A 133 42.84 22.70 -6.32
C PRO A 133 43.60 23.66 -7.25
N LYS A 134 43.67 24.95 -6.91
CA LYS A 134 44.45 25.94 -7.69
C LYS A 134 45.94 25.88 -7.30
N GLY A 135 46.86 25.88 -8.28
CA GLY A 135 48.30 26.10 -8.04
C GLY A 135 49.26 25.12 -8.72
N PHE A 136 50.50 25.04 -8.21
CA PHE A 136 51.72 24.43 -8.78
C PHE A 136 51.63 22.95 -9.18
N PHE A 137 50.49 22.29 -8.95
CA PHE A 137 50.29 20.88 -9.25
C PHE A 137 50.04 20.58 -10.73
N GLN A 138 49.67 21.55 -11.58
CA GLN A 138 49.31 21.32 -13.00
C GLN A 138 50.35 20.50 -13.82
N ARG A 139 51.66 20.54 -13.49
CA ARG A 139 52.70 19.75 -14.20
C ARG A 139 52.82 18.31 -13.71
N ALA A 140 52.87 18.06 -12.40
CA ALA A 140 52.83 16.69 -11.85
C ALA A 140 51.48 16.00 -12.11
N PHE A 141 50.45 16.82 -12.34
CA PHE A 141 49.10 16.42 -12.67
C PHE A 141 48.99 15.78 -14.05
N ALA A 142 49.71 16.24 -15.08
CA ALA A 142 49.55 15.71 -16.44
C ALA A 142 49.91 14.22 -16.56
N ASP A 143 50.97 13.78 -15.87
CA ASP A 143 51.44 12.38 -15.87
C ASP A 143 50.55 11.47 -15.00
N PHE A 144 50.07 11.97 -13.85
CA PHE A 144 49.12 11.24 -13.02
C PHE A 144 47.73 11.16 -13.68
N ARG A 145 47.30 12.23 -14.37
CA ARG A 145 46.05 12.37 -15.15
C ARG A 145 45.96 11.37 -16.29
N SER A 146 47.06 11.02 -16.97
CA SER A 146 46.99 10.13 -18.14
C SER A 146 46.99 8.64 -17.80
N LYS A 147 47.61 8.24 -16.68
CA LYS A 147 47.72 6.83 -16.26
C LYS A 147 46.65 6.45 -15.25
N PHE A 148 46.55 7.17 -14.12
CA PHE A 148 45.64 6.82 -13.02
C PHE A 148 44.16 6.89 -13.44
N VAL A 149 43.73 7.99 -14.07
CA VAL A 149 42.33 8.18 -14.48
C VAL A 149 41.93 7.22 -15.59
N LYS A 150 42.88 6.77 -16.42
CA LYS A 150 42.60 5.91 -17.58
C LYS A 150 42.67 4.41 -17.26
N GLU A 151 43.44 4.01 -16.25
CA GLU A 151 43.69 2.61 -15.91
C GLU A 151 42.96 2.14 -14.63
N GLU A 152 42.58 3.03 -13.70
CA GLU A 152 41.98 2.66 -12.41
C GLU A 152 40.51 3.10 -12.22
N LEU A 153 39.97 4.01 -13.04
CA LEU A 153 38.61 4.54 -12.85
C LEU A 153 37.66 4.05 -13.94
N GLU A 154 36.47 3.58 -13.54
CA GLU A 154 35.43 3.09 -14.45
C GLU A 154 34.57 4.20 -15.06
N PHE A 155 34.84 5.47 -14.72
CA PHE A 155 34.06 6.63 -15.14
C PHE A 155 34.93 7.77 -15.66
N LYS A 156 34.32 8.65 -16.47
CA LYS A 156 34.99 9.84 -17.00
C LYS A 156 35.10 10.92 -15.92
N VAL A 157 36.30 11.47 -15.75
CA VAL A 157 36.53 12.66 -14.89
C VAL A 157 36.79 13.89 -15.75
N ILE A 158 36.00 14.95 -15.56
CA ILE A 158 36.16 16.27 -16.18
C ILE A 158 36.66 17.25 -15.12
N LEU A 159 37.81 17.86 -15.40
CA LEU A 159 38.46 18.79 -14.48
C LEU A 159 37.98 20.20 -14.77
N CYS A 160 37.52 20.88 -13.73
CA CYS A 160 36.92 22.20 -13.83
C CYS A 160 37.79 23.21 -13.05
N ASP A 161 38.23 24.26 -13.75
CA ASP A 161 38.91 25.42 -13.14
C ASP A 161 37.91 26.35 -12.47
N SER A 162 36.67 26.34 -12.96
CA SER A 162 35.56 27.12 -12.41
C SER A 162 34.23 26.36 -12.48
N PRO A 163 33.25 26.69 -11.63
CA PRO A 163 31.89 26.16 -11.74
C PRO A 163 31.23 26.34 -13.11
N LYS A 164 31.61 27.39 -13.85
CA LYS A 164 31.08 27.67 -15.20
C LYS A 164 31.45 26.58 -16.21
N ASP A 165 32.53 25.85 -15.95
CA ASP A 165 32.96 24.76 -16.83
C ASP A 165 31.96 23.58 -16.76
N ILE A 166 31.09 23.53 -15.76
CA ILE A 166 30.03 22.51 -15.61
C ILE A 166 28.74 22.93 -16.37
N GLU A 167 28.58 24.23 -16.67
CA GLU A 167 27.35 24.83 -17.24
C GLU A 167 26.95 24.25 -18.61
N GLU A 168 27.91 23.70 -19.36
CA GLU A 168 27.62 23.00 -20.61
C GLU A 168 26.70 21.78 -20.37
N TRP A 169 26.85 21.10 -19.23
CA TRP A 169 26.12 19.87 -18.88
C TRP A 169 24.99 20.07 -17.86
N VAL A 170 25.12 21.03 -16.95
CA VAL A 170 24.20 21.25 -15.84
C VAL A 170 23.90 22.73 -15.69
N ASP A 171 22.62 23.11 -15.66
CA ASP A 171 22.23 24.50 -15.41
C ASP A 171 22.57 24.94 -13.98
N LEU A 172 22.99 26.20 -13.79
CA LEU A 172 23.42 26.69 -12.47
C LEU A 172 22.30 26.60 -11.40
N GLY A 173 21.03 26.72 -11.80
CA GLY A 173 19.87 26.51 -10.94
C GLY A 173 19.68 25.08 -10.43
N GLN A 174 20.39 24.10 -11.00
CA GLN A 174 20.37 22.69 -10.59
C GLN A 174 21.53 22.34 -9.65
N LEU A 175 22.51 23.24 -9.49
CA LEU A 175 23.68 23.04 -8.63
C LEU A 175 23.55 23.83 -7.34
N THR A 176 24.09 23.29 -6.24
CA THR A 176 24.07 24.01 -4.98
C THR A 176 25.07 25.17 -4.96
N THR A 177 24.80 26.15 -4.10
CA THR A 177 25.69 27.31 -3.91
C THR A 177 27.11 26.92 -3.48
N ASP A 178 27.31 25.75 -2.84
CA ASP A 178 28.63 25.26 -2.42
C ASP A 178 29.60 25.10 -3.60
N VAL A 179 29.07 24.67 -4.74
CA VAL A 179 29.83 24.39 -5.97
C VAL A 179 29.65 25.47 -7.02
N GLY A 180 29.09 26.62 -6.65
CA GLY A 180 28.92 27.79 -7.52
C GLY A 180 27.65 27.80 -8.35
N GLY A 181 26.63 27.02 -7.97
CA GLY A 181 25.28 27.13 -8.51
C GLY A 181 24.40 28.12 -7.74
N GLU A 182 23.09 28.05 -7.95
CA GLU A 182 22.08 28.96 -7.41
C GLU A 182 21.14 28.29 -6.39
N LEU A 183 21.20 26.96 -6.26
CA LEU A 183 20.29 26.22 -5.39
C LEU A 183 20.74 26.30 -3.93
N GLU A 184 19.93 26.95 -3.10
CA GLU A 184 20.12 26.95 -1.65
C GLU A 184 19.70 25.60 -1.07
N PHE A 185 20.57 24.99 -0.27
CA PHE A 185 20.35 23.67 0.31
C PHE A 185 20.64 23.67 1.81
N ASP A 186 19.62 23.43 2.62
CA ASP A 186 19.74 23.20 4.06
C ASP A 186 19.76 21.69 4.34
N ALA A 187 20.90 21.20 4.81
CA ALA A 187 21.08 19.79 5.11
C ALA A 187 20.29 19.32 6.33
N HIS A 188 20.04 20.19 7.31
CA HIS A 188 19.26 19.82 8.49
C HIS A 188 17.79 19.68 8.12
N GLU A 189 17.23 20.69 7.44
CA GLU A 189 15.85 20.65 6.93
C GLU A 189 15.62 19.41 6.05
N TRP A 190 16.54 19.15 5.11
CA TRP A 190 16.45 17.98 4.23
C TRP A 190 16.43 16.66 5.01
N THR A 191 17.33 16.49 5.99
CA THR A 191 17.35 15.25 6.80
C THR A 191 16.11 15.10 7.68
N GLU A 192 15.54 16.20 8.18
CA GLU A 192 14.31 16.19 8.96
C GLU A 192 13.11 15.77 8.11
N HIS A 193 12.94 16.40 6.95
CA HIS A 193 11.90 16.02 5.99
C HIS A 193 12.03 14.57 5.58
N ARG A 194 13.24 14.12 5.20
CA ARG A 194 13.48 12.73 4.83
C ARG A 194 13.12 11.76 5.96
N SER A 195 13.46 12.09 7.22
CA SER A 195 13.08 11.26 8.37
C SER A 195 11.58 11.16 8.56
N ALA A 196 10.85 12.25 8.33
CA ALA A 196 9.39 12.25 8.41
C ALA A 196 8.77 11.38 7.30
N VAL A 197 9.27 11.48 6.06
CA VAL A 197 8.83 10.66 4.93
C VAL A 197 9.10 9.16 5.19
N GLU A 198 10.29 8.79 5.66
CA GLU A 198 10.61 7.39 5.97
C GLU A 198 9.72 6.81 7.08
N LYS A 199 9.39 7.61 8.10
CA LYS A 199 8.44 7.20 9.14
C LYS A 199 7.04 6.98 8.56
N PHE A 200 6.61 7.85 7.66
CA PHE A 200 5.31 7.72 7.00
C PHE A 200 5.24 6.51 6.06
N SER A 201 6.30 6.25 5.28
CA SER A 201 6.42 5.04 4.45
C SER A 201 6.24 3.79 5.31
N LYS A 202 7.00 3.69 6.40
CA LYS A 202 6.92 2.55 7.33
C LYS A 202 5.51 2.37 7.90
N ASN A 203 4.83 3.48 8.25
CA ASN A 203 3.45 3.42 8.74
C ASN A 203 2.49 2.91 7.67
N THR A 204 2.62 3.39 6.44
CA THR A 204 1.82 2.96 5.28
C THR A 204 1.98 1.47 5.01
N ALA A 205 3.21 0.96 5.03
CA ALA A 205 3.50 -0.46 4.87
C ALA A 205 2.94 -1.34 6.01
N GLN A 206 3.00 -0.84 7.25
CA GLN A 206 2.38 -1.54 8.39
C GLN A 206 0.86 -1.63 8.23
N ILE A 207 0.20 -0.56 7.78
CA ILE A 207 -1.24 -0.55 7.51
C ILE A 207 -1.59 -1.55 6.42
N SER A 208 -0.84 -1.57 5.31
CA SER A 208 -1.05 -2.57 4.24
C SER A 208 -0.86 -4.01 4.76
N THR A 209 0.16 -4.26 5.59
CA THR A 209 0.37 -5.57 6.23
C THR A 209 -0.81 -5.97 7.13
N ASN A 210 -1.30 -5.04 7.96
CA ASN A 210 -2.44 -5.28 8.85
C ASN A 210 -3.72 -5.55 8.04
N LEU A 211 -3.96 -4.76 6.99
CA LEU A 211 -5.08 -4.92 6.09
C LEU A 211 -5.09 -6.32 5.47
N SER A 212 -3.98 -6.75 4.87
CA SER A 212 -3.84 -8.08 4.28
C SER A 212 -4.06 -9.19 5.31
N ALA A 213 -3.56 -9.03 6.53
CA ALA A 213 -3.76 -10.02 7.60
C ALA A 213 -5.24 -10.14 8.01
N VAL A 214 -5.96 -9.03 8.10
CA VAL A 214 -7.40 -9.01 8.43
C VAL A 214 -8.23 -9.58 7.30
N VAL A 215 -7.96 -9.19 6.05
CA VAL A 215 -8.65 -9.74 4.86
C VAL A 215 -8.50 -11.25 4.83
N LYS A 216 -7.27 -11.76 4.95
CA LYS A 216 -6.99 -13.19 5.03
C LYS A 216 -7.75 -13.87 6.17
N LYS A 217 -7.72 -13.27 7.37
CA LYS A 217 -8.46 -13.77 8.54
C LYS A 217 -9.97 -13.81 8.31
N MET A 218 -10.54 -12.87 7.56
CA MET A 218 -11.96 -12.84 7.21
C MET A 218 -12.30 -13.94 6.19
N GLU A 219 -11.45 -14.17 5.20
CA GLU A 219 -11.64 -15.21 4.17
C GLU A 219 -11.54 -16.63 4.74
N GLU A 220 -10.57 -16.87 5.61
CA GLU A 220 -10.32 -18.18 6.23
C GLU A 220 -11.32 -18.54 7.34
N ARG A 221 -12.20 -17.61 7.76
CA ARG A 221 -13.22 -17.90 8.77
C ARG A 221 -14.31 -18.80 8.22
N GLU A 222 -14.50 -19.94 8.89
CA GLU A 222 -15.66 -20.79 8.70
C GLU A 222 -16.93 -20.09 9.21
N LEU A 223 -18.03 -20.20 8.46
CA LEU A 223 -19.31 -19.61 8.85
C LEU A 223 -19.96 -20.41 9.99
N PRO A 224 -20.58 -19.77 10.99
CA PRO A 224 -21.26 -20.46 12.08
C PRO A 224 -22.53 -21.16 11.60
N ASN A 225 -22.96 -22.17 12.34
CA ASN A 225 -24.15 -22.97 12.01
C ASN A 225 -25.42 -22.53 12.77
N ASP A 226 -25.35 -21.43 13.53
CA ASP A 226 -26.45 -20.90 14.34
C ASP A 226 -26.56 -19.37 14.22
N VAL A 227 -27.74 -18.84 14.55
CA VAL A 227 -28.04 -17.40 14.42
C VAL A 227 -27.17 -16.57 15.34
N ALA A 228 -27.02 -16.95 16.62
CA ALA A 228 -26.28 -16.19 17.61
C ALA A 228 -24.78 -16.08 17.26
N GLY A 229 -24.19 -17.18 16.81
CA GLY A 229 -22.81 -17.24 16.32
C GLY A 229 -22.62 -16.37 15.09
N THR A 230 -23.52 -16.44 14.12
CA THR A 230 -23.45 -15.64 12.88
C THR A 230 -23.57 -14.15 13.17
N GLN A 231 -24.55 -13.73 14.00
CA GLN A 231 -24.69 -12.34 14.41
C GLN A 231 -23.45 -11.82 15.15
N THR A 232 -22.83 -12.65 16.00
CA THR A 232 -21.59 -12.30 16.69
C THR A 232 -20.46 -12.10 15.69
N MET A 233 -20.32 -12.99 14.71
CA MET A 233 -19.33 -12.89 13.65
C MET A 233 -19.51 -11.63 12.80
N VAL A 234 -20.74 -11.30 12.39
CA VAL A 234 -21.02 -10.05 11.64
C VAL A 234 -20.55 -8.83 12.41
N ARG A 235 -20.90 -8.73 13.71
CA ARG A 235 -20.47 -7.61 14.56
C ARG A 235 -18.96 -7.52 14.69
N MET A 236 -18.28 -8.66 14.85
CA MET A 236 -16.82 -8.72 14.93
C MET A 236 -16.16 -8.24 13.63
N CYS A 237 -16.59 -8.76 12.47
CA CYS A 237 -16.05 -8.35 11.18
C CYS A 237 -16.31 -6.85 10.91
N GLN A 238 -17.48 -6.33 11.29
CA GLN A 238 -17.78 -4.90 11.19
C GLN A 238 -16.89 -4.02 12.10
N ALA A 239 -16.54 -4.51 13.29
CA ALA A 239 -15.61 -3.83 14.17
C ALA A 239 -14.18 -3.82 13.58
N GLU A 240 -13.69 -4.96 13.09
CA GLU A 240 -12.39 -5.08 12.41
C GLU A 240 -12.31 -4.17 11.18
N ARG A 241 -13.37 -4.10 10.37
CA ARG A 241 -13.47 -3.14 9.26
C ARG A 241 -13.32 -1.70 9.73
N ARG A 242 -14.03 -1.33 10.80
CA ARG A 242 -14.04 0.05 11.30
C ARG A 242 -12.65 0.47 11.75
N GLU A 243 -11.98 -0.39 12.51
CA GLU A 243 -10.61 -0.17 12.98
C GLU A 243 -9.64 0.05 11.80
N LEU A 244 -9.70 -0.82 10.78
CA LEU A 244 -8.87 -0.65 9.58
C LEU A 244 -9.13 0.64 8.82
N LEU A 245 -10.40 1.02 8.65
CA LEU A 245 -10.75 2.27 7.96
C LEU A 245 -10.31 3.49 8.77
N GLU A 246 -10.44 3.45 10.10
CA GLU A 246 -9.93 4.50 10.98
C GLU A 246 -8.40 4.64 10.89
N ASP A 247 -7.66 3.53 10.81
CA ASP A 247 -6.21 3.54 10.61
C ASP A 247 -5.81 4.15 9.26
N ILE A 248 -6.47 3.75 8.16
CA ILE A 248 -6.23 4.28 6.82
C ILE A 248 -6.57 5.77 6.75
N ASP A 249 -7.74 6.18 7.27
CA ASP A 249 -8.19 7.57 7.24
C ASP A 249 -7.26 8.46 8.10
N SER A 250 -6.83 7.96 9.27
CA SER A 250 -5.86 8.63 10.15
C SER A 250 -4.50 8.81 9.47
N ALA A 251 -3.98 7.77 8.81
CA ALA A 251 -2.74 7.84 8.07
C ALA A 251 -2.84 8.80 6.88
N SER A 252 -3.96 8.80 6.15
CA SER A 252 -4.22 9.71 5.03
C SER A 252 -4.19 11.16 5.50
N ALA A 253 -4.91 11.48 6.59
CA ALA A 253 -4.90 12.83 7.18
C ALA A 253 -3.51 13.26 7.68
N HIS A 254 -2.75 12.33 8.26
CA HIS A 254 -1.37 12.58 8.67
C HIS A 254 -0.46 12.86 7.47
N GLY A 255 -0.56 12.07 6.40
CA GLY A 255 0.21 12.23 5.17
C GLY A 255 -0.10 13.55 4.46
N GLU A 256 -1.37 13.94 4.37
CA GLU A 256 -1.78 15.25 3.82
C GLU A 256 -1.22 16.42 4.64
N THR A 257 -1.27 16.30 5.97
CA THR A 257 -0.69 17.32 6.87
C THR A 257 0.82 17.41 6.67
N LEU A 258 1.51 16.28 6.62
CA LEU A 258 2.95 16.22 6.40
C LEU A 258 3.32 16.81 5.03
N LEU A 259 2.58 16.46 3.98
CA LEU A 259 2.77 16.99 2.62
C LEU A 259 2.64 18.52 2.60
N LYS A 260 1.63 19.05 3.29
CA LYS A 260 1.43 20.50 3.44
C LYS A 260 2.59 21.15 4.20
N CYS A 261 3.06 20.55 5.29
CA CYS A 261 4.19 21.06 6.08
C CYS A 261 5.49 21.12 5.26
N ILE A 262 5.80 20.07 4.51
CA ILE A 262 7.04 20.01 3.70
C ILE A 262 6.95 21.00 2.52
N ARG A 263 5.84 20.99 1.78
CA ARG A 263 5.64 21.87 0.62
C ARG A 263 5.66 23.35 1.02
N GLY A 264 5.09 23.67 2.18
CA GLY A 264 4.90 25.05 2.64
C GLY A 264 3.96 25.84 1.72
N ASP A 265 3.96 27.17 1.85
CA ASP A 265 3.06 28.08 1.09
C ASP A 265 3.60 28.46 -0.31
N CYS A 266 4.58 27.73 -0.83
CA CYS A 266 5.20 28.08 -2.11
C CYS A 266 4.29 27.75 -3.30
N ALA A 267 4.19 28.65 -4.28
CA ALA A 267 3.40 28.43 -5.50
C ALA A 267 3.90 27.23 -6.34
N SER A 268 5.19 26.90 -6.22
CA SER A 268 5.81 25.73 -6.84
C SER A 268 6.71 25.01 -5.83
N THR A 269 6.69 23.68 -5.82
CA THR A 269 7.54 22.87 -4.95
C THR A 269 9.03 23.13 -5.26
N PRO A 270 9.85 23.58 -4.28
CA PRO A 270 11.29 23.74 -4.47
C PRO A 270 11.96 22.40 -4.82
N LEU A 271 12.98 22.42 -5.68
CA LEU A 271 13.71 21.20 -6.10
C LEU A 271 14.23 20.38 -4.91
N THR A 272 14.73 21.07 -3.87
CA THR A 272 15.26 20.46 -2.64
C THR A 272 14.23 19.67 -1.84
N LYS A 273 12.94 19.91 -2.07
CA LYS A 273 11.82 19.24 -1.40
C LYS A 273 11.07 18.27 -2.31
N LEU A 274 11.35 18.31 -3.62
CA LEU A 274 10.55 17.62 -4.64
C LEU A 274 10.53 16.10 -4.43
N CYS A 275 11.67 15.48 -4.10
CA CYS A 275 11.73 14.05 -3.85
C CYS A 275 10.82 13.62 -2.69
N HIS A 276 10.81 14.38 -1.58
CA HIS A 276 9.95 14.13 -0.43
C HIS A 276 8.46 14.28 -0.77
N VAL A 277 8.12 15.34 -1.52
CA VAL A 277 6.74 15.62 -1.93
C VAL A 277 6.19 14.52 -2.84
N LEU A 278 6.95 14.12 -3.86
CA LEU A 278 6.51 13.09 -4.80
C LEU A 278 6.36 11.73 -4.13
N GLU A 279 7.26 11.37 -3.21
CA GLU A 279 7.16 10.12 -2.47
C GLU A 279 5.95 10.09 -1.52
N LEU A 280 5.66 11.20 -0.84
CA LEU A 280 4.45 11.33 -0.02
C LEU A 280 3.17 11.24 -0.86
N GLU A 281 3.11 11.93 -2.00
CA GLU A 281 1.96 11.84 -2.91
C GLU A 281 1.74 10.40 -3.37
N ARG A 282 2.81 9.67 -3.72
CA ARG A 282 2.72 8.26 -4.07
C ARG A 282 2.20 7.39 -2.92
N LEU A 283 2.72 7.57 -1.70
CA LEU A 283 2.28 6.82 -0.52
C LEU A 283 0.81 7.10 -0.18
N LEU A 284 0.34 8.35 -0.37
CA LEU A 284 -1.08 8.70 -0.21
C LEU A 284 -1.97 8.01 -1.24
N VAL A 285 -1.53 7.93 -2.50
CA VAL A 285 -2.24 7.17 -3.53
C VAL A 285 -2.33 5.68 -3.15
N GLN A 286 -1.25 5.08 -2.63
CA GLN A 286 -1.28 3.68 -2.17
C GLN A 286 -2.26 3.43 -1.01
N LEU A 287 -2.42 4.39 -0.09
CA LEU A 287 -3.42 4.31 0.98
C LEU A 287 -4.85 4.36 0.41
N ASP A 288 -5.11 5.24 -0.56
CA ASP A 288 -6.41 5.36 -1.22
C ASP A 288 -6.76 4.10 -2.04
N GLU A 289 -5.78 3.53 -2.75
CA GLU A 289 -5.92 2.26 -3.45
C GLU A 289 -6.23 1.11 -2.47
N SER A 290 -5.52 1.06 -1.34
CA SER A 290 -5.77 0.07 -0.27
C SER A 290 -7.19 0.19 0.30
N ARG A 291 -7.66 1.43 0.51
CA ARG A 291 -9.01 1.74 0.98
C ARG A 291 -10.06 1.26 -0.01
N THR A 292 -9.86 1.55 -1.28
CA THR A 292 -10.77 1.20 -2.37
C THR A 292 -10.84 -0.31 -2.54
N GLY A 293 -9.69 -0.98 -2.66
CA GLY A 293 -9.61 -2.44 -2.78
C GLY A 293 -10.23 -3.16 -1.58
N PHE A 294 -10.02 -2.66 -0.36
CA PHE A 294 -10.69 -3.20 0.82
C PHE A 294 -12.20 -2.99 0.79
N GLY A 295 -12.68 -1.84 0.31
CA GLY A 295 -14.11 -1.56 0.14
C GLY A 295 -14.80 -2.56 -0.79
N GLU A 296 -14.17 -2.87 -1.92
CA GLU A 296 -14.68 -3.85 -2.90
C GLU A 296 -14.68 -5.28 -2.36
N PHE A 297 -13.62 -5.68 -1.65
CA PHE A 297 -13.58 -6.93 -0.91
C PHE A 297 -14.71 -7.00 0.12
N TRP A 298 -14.84 -5.95 0.95
CA TRP A 298 -15.80 -5.91 2.04
C TRP A 298 -17.24 -5.99 1.54
N ALA A 299 -17.60 -5.31 0.45
CA ALA A 299 -18.95 -5.38 -0.10
C ALA A 299 -19.38 -6.83 -0.41
N ARG A 300 -18.48 -7.62 -0.99
CA ARG A 300 -18.70 -9.05 -1.24
C ARG A 300 -18.76 -9.86 0.05
N HIS A 301 -17.82 -9.62 0.96
CA HIS A 301 -17.74 -10.33 2.24
C HIS A 301 -18.96 -10.07 3.13
N GLU A 302 -19.42 -8.82 3.21
CA GLU A 302 -20.62 -8.41 3.95
C GLU A 302 -21.87 -9.08 3.39
N THR A 303 -22.02 -9.12 2.06
CA THR A 303 -23.13 -9.83 1.42
C THR A 303 -23.15 -11.31 1.82
N LYS A 304 -22.00 -11.99 1.78
CA LYS A 304 -21.87 -13.39 2.21
C LYS A 304 -22.29 -13.59 3.67
N LEU A 305 -21.86 -12.70 4.57
CA LEU A 305 -22.22 -12.76 5.99
C LEU A 305 -23.71 -12.52 6.23
N GLN A 306 -24.31 -11.56 5.51
CA GLN A 306 -25.74 -11.27 5.60
C GLN A 306 -26.59 -12.43 5.07
N GLN A 307 -26.22 -13.00 3.92
CA GLN A 307 -26.89 -14.19 3.37
C GLN A 307 -26.78 -15.39 4.32
N CYS A 308 -25.62 -15.59 4.94
CA CYS A 308 -25.45 -16.63 5.95
C CYS A 308 -26.42 -16.43 7.13
N LEU A 309 -26.54 -15.19 7.63
CA LEU A 309 -27.45 -14.87 8.73
C LEU A 309 -28.91 -15.15 8.37
N ILE A 310 -29.37 -14.63 7.23
CA ILE A 310 -30.74 -14.85 6.73
C ILE A 310 -31.03 -16.36 6.62
N LEU A 311 -30.08 -17.15 6.09
CA LEU A 311 -30.22 -18.60 5.99
C LEU A 311 -30.31 -19.27 7.38
N ARG A 312 -29.50 -18.86 8.35
CA ARG A 312 -29.56 -19.42 9.72
C ARG A 312 -30.89 -19.08 10.40
N GLU A 313 -31.38 -17.85 10.23
CA GLU A 313 -32.68 -17.42 10.79
C GLU A 313 -33.82 -18.22 10.16
N PHE A 314 -33.79 -18.41 8.84
CA PHE A 314 -34.73 -19.28 8.14
C PHE A 314 -34.68 -20.73 8.64
N GLU A 315 -33.50 -21.33 8.83
CA GLU A 315 -33.36 -22.70 9.32
C GLU A 315 -33.95 -22.89 10.73
N GLU A 316 -33.78 -21.92 11.64
CA GLU A 316 -34.39 -21.96 12.98
C GLU A 316 -35.92 -21.88 12.90
N GLU A 317 -36.44 -20.96 12.07
CA GLU A 317 -37.89 -20.82 11.86
C GLU A 317 -38.51 -22.06 11.19
N PHE A 318 -37.82 -22.63 10.21
CA PHE A 318 -38.27 -23.83 9.52
C PHE A 318 -38.35 -25.02 10.48
N LYS A 319 -37.38 -25.17 11.39
CA LYS A 319 -37.44 -26.22 12.43
C LYS A 319 -38.65 -26.05 13.36
N LEU A 320 -38.98 -24.81 13.74
CA LEU A 320 -40.17 -24.54 14.55
C LEU A 320 -41.46 -24.86 13.81
N LEU A 321 -41.53 -24.52 12.53
CA LEU A 321 -42.65 -24.87 11.67
C LEU A 321 -42.79 -26.38 11.53
N GLN A 322 -41.69 -27.09 11.25
CA GLN A 322 -41.69 -28.54 11.13
C GLN A 322 -42.24 -29.19 12.41
N PHE A 323 -41.75 -28.77 13.58
CA PHE A 323 -42.26 -29.24 14.87
C PHE A 323 -43.76 -28.95 15.04
N THR A 324 -44.23 -27.78 14.62
CA THR A 324 -45.66 -27.41 14.69
C THR A 324 -46.48 -28.34 13.80
N MET A 325 -46.06 -28.58 12.56
CA MET A 325 -46.73 -29.46 11.61
C MET A 325 -46.75 -30.92 12.08
N GLU A 326 -45.64 -31.43 12.63
CA GLU A 326 -45.57 -32.76 13.23
C GLU A 326 -46.58 -32.90 14.38
N ARG A 327 -46.69 -31.89 15.25
CA ARG A 327 -47.68 -31.87 16.33
C ARG A 327 -49.12 -31.86 15.82
N ARG A 328 -49.40 -31.10 14.74
CA ARG A 328 -50.72 -31.09 14.09
C ARG A 328 -51.06 -32.43 13.48
N GLN A 329 -50.09 -33.11 12.89
CA GLN A 329 -50.27 -34.45 12.35
C GLN A 329 -50.60 -35.45 13.46
N GLU A 330 -49.87 -35.41 14.58
CA GLU A 330 -50.18 -36.24 15.76
C GLU A 330 -51.59 -35.97 16.33
N GLU A 331 -51.98 -34.68 16.44
CA GLU A 331 -53.34 -34.28 16.86
C GLU A 331 -54.42 -34.80 15.89
N LEU A 332 -54.17 -34.73 14.59
CA LEU A 332 -55.06 -35.25 13.56
C LEU A 332 -55.23 -36.76 13.68
N GLU A 333 -54.11 -37.49 13.77
CA GLU A 333 -54.09 -38.95 13.90
C GLU A 333 -54.86 -39.40 15.16
N ALA A 334 -54.63 -38.75 16.31
CA ALA A 334 -55.34 -39.04 17.55
C ALA A 334 -56.85 -38.77 17.46
N THR A 335 -57.26 -37.70 16.78
CA THR A 335 -58.67 -37.35 16.62
C THR A 335 -59.39 -38.30 15.65
N MET A 336 -58.67 -38.83 14.65
CA MET A 336 -59.21 -39.79 13.67
C MET A 336 -59.45 -41.21 14.24
N GLU A 337 -58.87 -41.56 15.38
CA GLU A 337 -59.10 -42.86 16.02
C GLU A 337 -60.49 -42.98 16.69
N ASP A 338 -61.14 -41.87 17.04
CA ASP A 338 -62.46 -41.85 17.68
C ASP A 338 -63.58 -41.60 16.64
N LEU A 339 -64.48 -42.57 16.48
CA LEU A 339 -65.63 -42.46 15.57
C LEU A 339 -66.88 -41.86 16.25
N GLY A 340 -66.85 -41.65 17.56
CA GLY A 340 -67.98 -41.19 18.37
C GLY A 340 -69.10 -42.24 18.51
N GLU A 341 -69.64 -42.39 19.72
CA GLU A 341 -70.73 -43.34 20.01
C GLU A 341 -72.11 -42.67 20.02
N SER A 342 -72.17 -41.34 19.82
CA SER A 342 -73.41 -40.56 19.82
C SER A 342 -73.35 -39.36 18.88
N VAL A 343 -74.52 -38.86 18.46
CA VAL A 343 -74.64 -37.67 17.59
C VAL A 343 -73.91 -36.46 18.19
N ILE A 344 -74.02 -36.25 19.51
CA ILE A 344 -73.37 -35.13 20.21
C ILE A 344 -71.84 -35.26 20.18
N GLN A 345 -71.31 -36.48 20.33
CA GLN A 345 -69.88 -36.73 20.24
C GLN A 345 -69.37 -36.53 18.81
N VAL A 346 -70.09 -37.02 17.80
CA VAL A 346 -69.76 -36.79 16.39
C VAL A 346 -69.76 -35.30 16.03
N GLU A 347 -70.76 -34.53 16.48
CA GLU A 347 -70.80 -33.07 16.29
C GLU A 347 -69.63 -32.36 16.98
N THR A 348 -69.20 -32.86 18.15
CA THR A 348 -68.04 -32.31 18.87
C THR A 348 -66.73 -32.60 18.14
N LEU A 349 -66.53 -33.83 17.66
CA LEU A 349 -65.38 -34.23 16.87
C LEU A 349 -65.30 -33.41 15.57
N LEU A 350 -66.43 -33.22 14.89
CA LEU A 350 -66.48 -32.44 13.64
C LEU A 350 -66.03 -30.99 13.84
N LYS A 351 -66.46 -30.36 14.94
CA LYS A 351 -65.99 -29.02 15.33
C LYS A 351 -64.50 -28.98 15.68
N GLN A 352 -63.97 -30.04 16.28
CA GLN A 352 -62.53 -30.16 16.57
C GLN A 352 -61.72 -30.27 15.27
N PHE A 353 -62.19 -31.04 14.29
CA PHE A 353 -61.57 -31.12 12.95
C PHE A 353 -61.59 -29.77 12.23
N GLU A 354 -62.71 -29.05 12.23
CA GLU A 354 -62.80 -27.70 11.63
C GLU A 354 -61.78 -26.74 12.26
N THR A 355 -61.64 -26.78 13.59
CA THR A 355 -60.65 -25.94 14.29
C THR A 355 -59.21 -26.32 13.91
N LEU A 356 -58.90 -27.61 13.86
CA LEU A 356 -57.57 -28.11 13.49
C LEU A 356 -57.23 -27.76 12.04
N GLU A 357 -58.21 -27.82 11.13
CA GLU A 357 -58.05 -27.42 9.74
C GLU A 357 -57.74 -25.93 9.61
N GLU A 358 -58.52 -25.05 10.24
CA GLU A 358 -58.29 -23.60 10.24
C GLU A 358 -56.90 -23.24 10.76
N GLU A 359 -56.49 -23.84 11.89
CA GLU A 359 -55.19 -23.57 12.49
C GLU A 359 -54.04 -24.05 11.58
N SER A 360 -54.17 -25.25 10.99
CA SER A 360 -53.15 -25.80 10.08
C SER A 360 -53.02 -24.99 8.77
N GLN A 361 -54.14 -24.49 8.23
CA GLN A 361 -54.13 -23.58 7.08
C GLN A 361 -53.46 -22.25 7.41
N GLY A 362 -53.66 -21.73 8.63
CA GLY A 362 -52.98 -20.53 9.11
C GLY A 362 -51.45 -20.72 9.17
N ASP A 363 -51.00 -21.80 9.81
CA ASP A 363 -49.58 -22.10 9.97
C ASP A 363 -48.87 -22.32 8.61
N THR A 364 -49.53 -22.99 7.65
CA THR A 364 -48.99 -23.19 6.29
C THR A 364 -48.93 -21.90 5.48
N ALA A 365 -49.90 -21.00 5.61
CA ALA A 365 -49.86 -19.69 4.95
C ALA A 365 -48.71 -18.83 5.47
N VAL A 366 -48.48 -18.82 6.79
CA VAL A 366 -47.35 -18.13 7.43
C VAL A 366 -46.02 -18.69 6.92
N ALA A 367 -45.90 -20.02 6.84
CA ALA A 367 -44.72 -20.68 6.31
C ALA A 367 -44.38 -20.27 4.87
N LEU A 368 -45.37 -20.33 3.97
CA LEU A 368 -45.23 -19.94 2.57
C LEU A 368 -44.77 -18.49 2.44
N SER A 369 -45.39 -17.59 3.20
CA SER A 369 -45.02 -16.17 3.21
C SER A 369 -43.57 -15.96 3.63
N LYS A 370 -43.11 -16.68 4.66
CA LYS A 370 -41.73 -16.60 5.15
C LYS A 370 -40.72 -17.14 4.14
N CYS A 371 -40.98 -18.31 3.56
CA CYS A 371 -40.13 -18.87 2.51
C CYS A 371 -39.95 -17.91 1.33
N ILE A 372 -41.05 -17.31 0.85
CA ILE A 372 -41.02 -16.33 -0.25
C ILE A 372 -40.15 -15.13 0.14
N TYR A 373 -40.34 -14.59 1.34
CA TYR A 373 -39.59 -13.44 1.81
C TYR A 373 -38.09 -13.73 1.94
N THR A 374 -37.71 -14.87 2.54
CA THR A 374 -36.31 -15.29 2.65
C THR A 374 -35.66 -15.46 1.27
N VAL A 375 -36.35 -16.06 0.30
CA VAL A 375 -35.83 -16.21 -1.07
C VAL A 375 -35.59 -14.85 -1.72
N LEU A 376 -36.50 -13.90 -1.55
CA LEU A 376 -36.35 -12.54 -2.07
C LEU A 376 -35.20 -11.78 -1.41
N GLU A 377 -34.91 -12.02 -0.13
CA GLU A 377 -33.76 -11.39 0.55
C GLU A 377 -32.41 -12.03 0.16
N LEU A 378 -32.36 -13.35 -0.02
CA LEU A 378 -31.14 -14.05 -0.45
C LEU A 378 -30.82 -13.79 -1.93
N PHE A 379 -31.85 -13.69 -2.76
CA PHE A 379 -31.79 -13.48 -4.20
C PHE A 379 -32.65 -12.28 -4.58
N PRO A 380 -32.21 -11.05 -4.23
CA PRO A 380 -32.92 -9.87 -4.67
C PRO A 380 -32.99 -9.87 -6.20
N PRO A 381 -34.14 -9.54 -6.79
CA PRO A 381 -34.25 -9.45 -8.24
C PRO A 381 -33.19 -8.47 -8.72
N GLN A 382 -32.28 -8.95 -9.58
CA GLN A 382 -31.30 -8.06 -10.17
C GLN A 382 -32.06 -6.96 -10.90
N GLY A 383 -31.80 -5.72 -10.51
CA GLY A 383 -32.40 -4.56 -11.16
C GLY A 383 -32.16 -4.69 -12.65
N ASP A 384 -33.26 -4.80 -13.39
CA ASP A 384 -33.32 -4.91 -14.84
C ASP A 384 -32.48 -3.80 -15.47
N THR A 385 -31.20 -4.07 -15.76
CA THR A 385 -30.47 -3.35 -16.80
C THR A 385 -30.99 -3.89 -18.11
N GLY A 386 -32.16 -3.38 -18.48
CA GLY A 386 -32.98 -3.72 -19.63
C GLY A 386 -32.45 -4.82 -20.55
N ASP A 387 -32.99 -6.01 -20.40
CA ASP A 387 -33.58 -6.68 -21.57
C ASP A 387 -34.69 -7.60 -21.09
N GLY A 388 -35.92 -7.23 -21.47
CA GLY A 388 -37.13 -7.88 -21.01
C GLY A 388 -37.16 -9.35 -21.41
N THR A 389 -37.00 -10.23 -20.43
CA THR A 389 -37.60 -11.56 -20.50
C THR A 389 -38.06 -11.95 -19.10
N GLU A 390 -39.39 -11.89 -18.92
CA GLU A 390 -40.12 -12.29 -17.71
C GLU A 390 -39.80 -13.75 -17.32
N LEU A 391 -39.71 -13.99 -16.01
CA LEU A 391 -39.78 -15.30 -15.37
C LEU A 391 -40.99 -15.35 -14.45
#